data_AF-A0A8B0SLA5-F1
#
_entry.id   AF-A0A8B0SLA5-F1
#
_cell.length_a   1.000
_cell.length_b   1.000
_cell.length_c   1.000
_cell.angle_alpha   90.00
_cell.angle_beta   90.00
_cell.angle_gamma   90.00
#
_symmetry.space_group_name_H-M   'P 1'
#
loop_
_entity.id
_entity.type
_entity.pdbx_description
1 polymer ?
#
loop_
_entity_poly.entity_id
_entity_poly.type
_entity_poly.pdbx_seq_one_letter_code
_entity_poly.pdbx_strand_id
1 'polypeptide(L)'
;MINYERFSILWEFTELDAEGLPSAAELTRMKDFENALCAVMQADHAALLVMVFTEPTHREFIWLARHKSAFQTRLNTAESLGAKLPITLDHETDALGEFYLSYATKVVERLKPTVG
;
A
#
# COMPACT_ATOMS: atom_id res chain seq x y z
N MET A 1 12.29 8.45 -20.76
CA MET A 1 12.36 7.75 -19.46
C MET A 1 10.94 7.37 -19.09
N ILE A 2 10.75 6.14 -18.60
CA ILE A 2 9.48 5.75 -17.96
C ILE A 2 9.62 6.21 -16.51
N ASN A 3 8.79 7.15 -16.09
CA ASN A 3 8.73 7.59 -14.69
C ASN A 3 7.67 6.73 -13.99
N TYR A 4 8.01 6.17 -12.83
CA TYR A 4 7.01 5.52 -11.99
C TYR A 4 6.33 6.53 -11.07
N GLU A 5 5.11 6.19 -10.67
CA GLU A 5 4.27 6.92 -9.74
C GLU A 5 4.10 6.07 -8.49
N ARG A 6 4.29 6.68 -7.32
CA ARG A 6 4.05 6.06 -6.03
C ARG A 6 2.69 6.49 -5.50
N PHE A 7 1.88 5.52 -5.09
CA PHE A 7 0.60 5.77 -4.45
C PHE A 7 0.56 5.13 -3.07
N SER A 8 0.08 5.86 -2.09
CA SER A 8 -0.19 5.34 -0.75
C SER A 8 -1.69 5.35 -0.52
N ILE A 9 -2.24 4.18 -0.22
CA ILE A 9 -3.64 3.99 0.15
C ILE A 9 -3.68 3.70 1.65
N LEU A 10 -4.31 4.56 2.43
CA LEU A 10 -4.40 4.41 3.87
C LEU A 10 -5.76 3.84 4.28
N TRP A 11 -5.75 2.73 5.01
CA TRP A 11 -6.92 2.18 5.69
C TRP A 11 -6.85 2.57 7.16
N GLU A 12 -7.65 3.55 7.57
CA GLU A 12 -7.74 3.96 8.98
C GLU A 12 -8.62 2.98 9.76
N PHE A 13 -8.22 2.68 11.00
CA PHE A 13 -8.95 1.76 11.86
C PHE A 13 -8.99 2.24 13.31
N THR A 14 -10.06 1.91 14.01
CA THR A 14 -10.26 2.26 15.44
C THR A 14 -10.65 1.08 16.31
N GLU A 15 -10.97 -0.07 15.70
CA GLU A 15 -11.31 -1.29 16.44
C GLU A 15 -10.04 -2.00 16.88
N LEU A 16 -9.71 -1.90 18.17
CA LEU A 16 -8.52 -2.48 18.77
C LEU A 16 -8.84 -3.68 19.68
N ASP A 17 -7.88 -4.59 19.83
CA ASP A 17 -7.87 -5.63 20.84
C ASP A 17 -7.37 -5.12 22.21
N ALA A 18 -7.21 -6.04 23.17
CA ALA A 18 -6.79 -5.69 24.53
C ALA A 18 -5.35 -5.16 24.60
N GLU A 19 -4.54 -5.47 23.59
CA GLU A 19 -3.14 -5.10 23.44
C GLU A 19 -2.96 -3.78 22.67
N GLY A 20 -4.06 -3.19 22.18
CA GLY A 20 -4.06 -1.96 21.38
C GLY A 20 -3.67 -2.17 19.92
N LEU A 21 -3.74 -3.40 19.42
CA LEU A 21 -3.55 -3.77 18.01
C LEU A 21 -4.90 -3.86 17.29
N PRO A 22 -4.97 -3.84 15.94
CA PRO A 22 -6.23 -4.02 15.24
C PRO A 22 -6.92 -5.34 15.64
N SER A 23 -8.23 -5.28 15.89
CA SER A 23 -9.01 -6.47 16.25
C SER A 23 -8.95 -7.55 15.16
N ALA A 24 -9.22 -8.82 15.50
CA ALA A 24 -9.23 -9.90 14.52
C ALA A 24 -10.26 -9.68 13.39
N ALA A 25 -11.41 -9.06 13.70
CA ALA A 25 -12.40 -8.68 12.70
C ALA A 25 -11.88 -7.58 11.78
N GLU A 26 -11.15 -6.61 12.33
CA GLU A 26 -10.54 -5.52 11.58
C GLU A 26 -9.43 -6.03 10.65
N LEU A 27 -8.56 -6.90 11.14
CA LEU A 27 -7.54 -7.58 10.33
C LEU A 27 -8.17 -8.36 9.17
N THR A 28 -9.31 -9.01 9.39
CA THR A 28 -10.03 -9.73 8.34
C THR A 28 -10.53 -8.76 7.26
N ARG A 29 -11.17 -7.65 7.65
CA ARG A 29 -11.62 -6.60 6.72
C ARG A 29 -10.46 -6.00 5.92
N MET A 30 -9.34 -5.68 6.58
CA MET A 30 -8.14 -5.18 5.90
C MET A 30 -7.61 -6.18 4.89
N LYS A 31 -7.62 -7.48 5.21
CA LYS A 31 -7.14 -8.51 4.30
C LYS A 31 -8.05 -8.68 3.10
N ASP A 32 -9.36 -8.66 3.30
CA ASP A 32 -10.34 -8.73 2.23
C ASP A 32 -10.23 -7.51 1.30
N PHE A 33 -10.04 -6.33 1.87
CA PHE A 33 -9.76 -5.11 1.13
C PHE A 33 -8.45 -5.21 0.33
N GLU A 34 -7.36 -5.63 0.96
CA GLU A 34 -6.06 -5.83 0.30
C GLU A 34 -6.19 -6.79 -0.89
N ASN A 35 -6.89 -7.91 -0.71
CA ASN A 35 -7.13 -8.90 -1.77
C ASN A 35 -7.94 -8.32 -2.93
N ALA A 36 -9.02 -7.60 -2.64
CA ALA A 36 -9.86 -6.96 -3.66
C ALA A 36 -9.09 -5.87 -4.43
N LEU A 37 -8.30 -5.05 -3.71
CA LEU A 37 -7.46 -4.03 -4.30
C LEU A 37 -6.36 -4.65 -5.18
N CYS A 38 -5.74 -5.75 -4.75
CA CYS A 38 -4.77 -6.49 -5.54
C CYS A 38 -5.36 -7.09 -6.82
N ALA A 39 -6.57 -7.67 -6.75
CA ALA A 39 -7.25 -8.23 -7.91
C ALA A 39 -7.49 -7.17 -8.99
N VAL A 40 -7.86 -5.96 -8.58
CA VAL A 40 -8.09 -4.83 -9.48
C VAL A 40 -6.76 -4.27 -10.00
N MET A 41 -5.87 -3.88 -9.09
CA MET A 41 -4.71 -3.06 -9.44
C MET A 41 -3.58 -3.82 -10.12
N GLN A 42 -3.44 -5.12 -9.84
CA GLN A 42 -2.37 -5.93 -10.43
C GLN A 42 -2.79 -6.60 -11.75
N ALA A 43 -4.07 -6.57 -12.11
CA ALA A 43 -4.53 -7.07 -13.41
C ALA A 43 -3.78 -6.37 -14.55
N ASP A 44 -3.37 -7.13 -15.57
CA ASP A 44 -2.59 -6.63 -16.71
C ASP A 44 -1.30 -5.87 -16.33
N HIS A 45 -0.76 -6.11 -15.13
CA HIS A 45 0.40 -5.42 -14.58
C HIS A 45 0.25 -3.88 -14.50
N ALA A 46 -0.97 -3.38 -14.27
CA ALA A 46 -1.23 -1.94 -14.22
C ALA A 46 -0.52 -1.23 -13.04
N ALA A 47 -0.44 -1.90 -11.90
CA ALA A 47 0.32 -1.47 -10.73
C ALA A 47 0.82 -2.68 -9.93
N LEU A 48 1.80 -2.45 -9.06
CA LEU A 48 2.38 -3.44 -8.17
C LEU A 48 2.27 -2.98 -6.73
N LEU A 49 1.78 -3.86 -5.84
CA LEU A 49 1.88 -3.63 -4.40
C LEU A 49 3.33 -3.91 -3.98
N VAL A 50 4.03 -2.89 -3.48
CA VAL A 50 5.46 -3.02 -3.16
C VAL A 50 5.72 -3.16 -1.66
N MET A 51 4.91 -2.49 -0.83
CA MET A 51 5.05 -2.50 0.63
C MET A 51 3.69 -2.35 1.31
N VAL A 52 3.58 -2.91 2.51
CA VAL A 52 2.44 -2.70 3.41
C VAL A 52 2.99 -2.39 4.80
N PHE A 53 2.59 -1.25 5.36
CA PHE A 53 2.88 -0.88 6.74
C PHE A 53 1.62 -1.01 7.59
N THR A 54 1.76 -1.55 8.80
CA THR A 54 0.71 -1.51 9.81
C THR A 54 1.19 -0.59 10.92
N GLU A 55 0.68 0.63 10.93
CA GLU A 55 0.93 1.64 11.95
C GLU A 55 -0.19 1.60 13.01
N PRO A 56 -0.04 2.23 14.18
CA PRO A 56 -1.02 2.13 15.28
C PRO A 56 -2.45 2.58 14.94
N THR A 57 -2.62 3.43 13.94
CA THR A 57 -3.93 4.02 13.58
C THR A 57 -4.38 3.71 12.16
N HIS A 58 -3.49 3.18 11.33
CA HIS A 58 -3.78 2.93 9.93
C HIS A 58 -2.89 1.85 9.33
N ARG A 59 -3.37 1.24 8.26
CA ARG A 59 -2.58 0.37 7.40
C ARG A 59 -2.32 1.11 6.10
N GLU A 60 -1.07 1.22 5.70
CA GLU A 60 -0.66 1.88 4.46
C GLU A 60 -0.29 0.84 3.41
N PHE A 61 -0.93 0.89 2.26
CA PHE A 61 -0.62 0.06 1.09
C PHE A 61 0.11 0.92 0.06
N ILE A 62 1.38 0.60 -0.20
CA ILE A 62 2.23 1.38 -1.12
C ILE A 62 2.28 0.67 -2.48
N TRP A 63 1.90 1.42 -3.50
CA TRP A 63 1.77 0.95 -4.87
C TRP A 63 2.74 1.68 -5.80
N LEU A 64 3.30 0.94 -6.75
CA LEU A 64 4.06 1.47 -7.86
C LEU A 64 3.24 1.30 -9.15
N ALA A 65 3.00 2.40 -9.85
CA ALA A 65 2.26 2.41 -11.11
C ALA A 65 3.04 3.15 -12.20
N ARG A 66 2.76 2.86 -13.47
CA ARG A 66 3.40 3.56 -14.61
C ARG A 66 2.73 4.89 -14.96
N HIS A 67 1.43 4.99 -14.68
CA HIS A 67 0.61 6.12 -15.11
C HIS A 67 -0.39 6.50 -14.04
N LYS A 68 -0.30 7.75 -13.57
CA LYS A 68 -1.18 8.26 -12.53
C LYS A 68 -2.67 8.15 -12.90
N SER A 69 -3.01 8.62 -14.09
CA SER A 69 -4.40 8.66 -14.57
C SER A 69 -5.00 7.26 -14.72
N ALA A 70 -4.22 6.29 -15.17
CA ALA A 70 -4.68 4.90 -15.31
C ALA A 70 -4.95 4.27 -13.94
N PHE A 71 -4.06 4.50 -12.95
CA PHE A 71 -4.25 4.04 -11.57
C PHE A 71 -5.53 4.61 -10.97
N GLN A 72 -5.71 5.93 -11.04
CA GLN A 72 -6.88 6.62 -10.49
C GLN A 72 -8.18 6.20 -11.19
N THR A 73 -8.17 6.09 -12.52
CA THR A 73 -9.34 5.62 -13.28
C THR A 73 -9.75 4.25 -12.83
N ARG A 74 -8.79 3.32 -12.74
CA ARG A 74 -9.06 1.94 -12.33
C ARG A 74 -9.58 1.85 -10.90
N LEU A 75 -9.01 2.61 -9.96
CA LEU A 75 -9.50 2.70 -8.58
C LEU A 75 -10.97 3.15 -8.54
N ASN A 76 -11.29 4.21 -9.28
CA ASN A 76 -12.62 4.82 -9.28
C ASN A 76 -13.69 3.95 -9.98
N THR A 77 -13.29 3.06 -10.88
CA THR A 77 -14.20 2.15 -11.59
C THR A 77 -14.34 0.77 -10.94
N ALA A 78 -13.64 0.53 -9.84
CA ALA A 78 -13.59 -0.78 -9.20
C ALA A 78 -14.80 -1.04 -8.29
N GLU A 79 -15.92 -1.43 -8.89
CA GLU A 79 -17.18 -1.72 -8.18
C GLU A 79 -17.02 -2.82 -7.10
N SER A 80 -16.08 -3.75 -7.29
CA SER A 80 -15.77 -4.80 -6.32
C SER A 80 -15.19 -4.29 -4.99
N LEU A 81 -14.74 -3.03 -4.92
CA LEU A 81 -14.24 -2.41 -3.68
C LEU A 81 -15.36 -1.88 -2.78
N GLY A 82 -16.63 -1.96 -3.22
CA GLY A 82 -17.80 -1.58 -2.43
C GLY A 82 -18.04 -0.07 -2.32
N ALA A 83 -19.13 0.31 -1.63
CA ALA A 83 -19.51 1.71 -1.47
C ALA A 83 -18.70 2.37 -0.34
N LYS A 84 -17.88 3.36 -0.73
CA LYS A 84 -17.01 4.20 0.11
C LYS A 84 -15.74 3.50 0.58
N LEU A 85 -14.65 3.83 -0.10
CA LEU A 85 -13.32 3.79 0.49
C LEU A 85 -13.10 5.14 1.20
N PRO A 86 -13.13 5.24 2.53
CA PRO A 86 -12.51 6.36 3.22
C PRO A 86 -11.02 6.03 3.30
N ILE A 87 -10.38 6.01 2.14
CA ILE A 87 -8.94 5.83 2.05
C ILE A 87 -8.35 7.16 1.64
N THR A 88 -7.43 7.67 2.45
CA THR A 88 -6.58 8.75 2.01
C THR A 88 -5.68 8.18 0.90
N LEU A 89 -5.71 8.82 -0.26
CA LEU A 89 -4.85 8.49 -1.39
C LEU A 89 -3.81 9.60 -1.51
N ASP A 90 -2.58 9.29 -1.12
CA ASP A 90 -1.44 10.15 -1.39
C ASP A 90 -0.72 9.70 -2.66
N HIS A 91 -0.18 10.66 -3.40
CA HIS A 91 0.51 10.43 -4.67
C HIS A 91 1.80 11.24 -4.71
N GLU A 92 2.90 10.58 -5.05
CA GLU A 92 4.19 11.20 -5.31
C GLU A 92 4.80 10.64 -6.59
N THR A 93 5.52 11.48 -7.34
CA THR A 93 6.32 11.01 -8.47
C THR A 93 7.58 10.34 -7.95
N ASP A 94 7.80 9.08 -8.35
CA ASP A 94 8.95 8.28 -7.96
C ASP A 94 9.63 7.70 -9.20
N ALA A 95 10.26 8.59 -9.98
CA ALA A 95 10.70 8.29 -11.34
C ALA A 95 11.63 7.06 -11.43
N LEU A 96 12.41 6.78 -10.39
CA LEU A 96 13.39 5.69 -10.35
C LEU A 96 13.09 4.64 -9.26
N GLY A 97 11.95 4.71 -8.57
CA GLY A 97 11.69 3.82 -7.43
C GLY A 97 12.60 4.08 -6.23
N GLU A 98 13.06 5.32 -6.08
CA GLU A 98 14.05 5.76 -5.09
C GLU A 98 13.58 5.50 -3.66
N PHE A 99 12.27 5.65 -3.41
CA PHE A 99 11.70 5.37 -2.09
C PHE A 99 11.94 3.90 -1.69
N TYR A 100 11.52 2.97 -2.54
CA TYR A 100 11.70 1.53 -2.31
C TYR A 100 13.18 1.15 -2.22
N LEU A 101 14.00 1.66 -3.14
CA LEU A 101 15.43 1.38 -3.15
C LEU A 101 16.08 1.85 -1.83
N SER A 102 15.77 3.07 -1.38
CA SER A 102 16.31 3.61 -0.14
C SER A 102 15.86 2.82 1.10
N TYR A 103 14.61 2.37 1.13
CA TYR A 103 14.08 1.55 2.22
C TYR A 103 14.78 0.18 2.25
N ALA A 104 14.85 -0.51 1.11
CA ALA A 104 15.51 -1.80 0.99
C ALA A 104 16.99 -1.72 1.39
N THR A 105 17.72 -0.68 0.95
CA THR A 105 19.12 -0.45 1.35
C THR A 105 19.26 -0.29 2.86
N LYS A 106 18.43 0.55 3.49
CA LYS A 106 18.47 0.76 4.96
C LYS A 106 18.15 -0.51 5.73
N VAL A 107 17.18 -1.30 5.28
CA VAL A 107 16.84 -2.60 5.91
C VAL A 107 18.03 -3.55 5.80
N VAL A 108 18.61 -3.71 4.61
CA VAL A 108 19.79 -4.56 4.40
C VAL A 108 20.95 -4.12 5.28
N GLU A 109 21.21 -2.82 5.42
CA GLU A 109 22.25 -2.29 6.30
C GLU A 109 22.02 -2.64 7.77
N ARG A 110 20.79 -2.51 8.28
CA ARG A 110 20.44 -2.88 9.66
C ARG A 110 20.58 -4.38 9.92
N LEU A 111 20.37 -5.21 8.90
CA LEU A 111 20.46 -6.66 8.99
C LEU A 111 21.89 -7.19 8.83
N LYS A 112 22.87 -6.35 8.45
CA LYS A 112 24.27 -6.76 8.44
C LYS A 112 24.70 -7.05 9.88
N PRO A 113 25.28 -8.23 10.17
CA PRO A 113 25.78 -8.52 11.49
C PRO A 113 26.85 -7.50 11.87
N THR A 114 26.74 -6.93 13.06
CA THR A 114 27.82 -6.15 13.66
C THR A 114 28.98 -7.09 13.86
N VAL A 115 30.02 -6.98 13.03
CA VAL A 115 31.26 -7.74 13.24
C VAL A 115 31.89 -7.18 14.51
N GLY A 116 31.74 -7.93 15.61
CA GLY A 116 32.48 -7.74 16.86
C GLY A 116 33.70 -8.63 16.89
#